data_AF-A0A5E4ISH7-F1
#
_entry.id   AF-A0A5E4ISH7-F1
#
_cell.length_a   1.000
_cell.length_b   1.000
_cell.length_c   1.000
_cell.angle_alpha   90.00
_cell.angle_beta   90.00
_cell.angle_gamma   90.00
#
_symmetry.space_group_name_H-M   'P 1'
#
loop_
_entity.id
_entity.type
_entity.pdbx_description
1 polymer ?
#
loop_
_entity_poly.entity_id
_entity_poly.type
_entity_poly.pdbx_seq_one_letter_code
_entity_poly.pdbx_strand_id
1 'polypeptide(L)'
;MHISLEEDEIAYLCGLSGTLALAKTLGNFFYLETEADEVVLFTEPDDLMVASSFGTGEMIRRGLKCTIFQLRELGAPLIVLPKGHPASPRLKTVVSIGSSTRLSCQIQPGTHPEQDILCAGKEFHGLEVLGVSGGAEVEGFSGEILIEKL
;
A
#
# COMPACT_ATOMS: atom_id res chain seq x y z
N MET A 1 14.97 6.84 -5.19
CA MET A 1 14.98 8.05 -4.34
C MET A 1 14.75 7.56 -2.95
N HIS A 2 15.61 7.94 -2.01
CA HIS A 2 15.52 7.41 -0.65
C HIS A 2 14.48 8.20 0.16
N ILE A 3 13.56 7.49 0.80
CA ILE A 3 12.62 8.01 1.79
C ILE A 3 12.93 7.36 3.12
N SER A 4 13.49 8.11 4.05
CA SER A 4 13.71 7.64 5.41
C SER A 4 12.38 7.55 6.15
N LEU A 5 12.17 6.44 6.87
CA LEU A 5 10.91 6.14 7.53
C LEU A 5 11.17 5.44 8.86
N GLU A 6 10.72 6.04 9.96
CA GLU A 6 10.77 5.42 11.29
C GLU A 6 9.65 4.39 11.48
N GLU A 7 9.74 3.58 12.53
CA GLU A 7 8.79 2.48 12.79
C GLU A 7 7.33 2.95 12.99
N ASP A 8 7.17 4.13 13.59
CA ASP A 8 5.89 4.76 13.91
C ASP A 8 5.49 5.85 12.89
N GLU A 9 6.06 5.80 11.69
CA GLU A 9 5.80 6.78 10.63
C GLU A 9 5.10 6.18 9.41
N ILE A 10 4.41 7.07 8.69
CA ILE A 10 3.79 6.83 7.39
C ILE A 10 4.25 7.93 6.43
N ALA A 11 4.77 7.55 5.26
CA ALA A 11 5.10 8.49 4.19
C ALA A 11 4.00 8.48 3.13
N TYR A 12 3.55 9.65 2.71
CA TYR A 12 2.62 9.84 1.61
C TYR A 12 3.35 10.37 0.39
N LEU A 13 3.14 9.74 -0.76
CA LEU A 13 3.58 10.25 -2.05
C LEU A 13 2.37 10.89 -2.72
N CYS A 14 2.34 12.22 -2.72
CA CYS A 14 1.22 13.00 -3.20
C CYS A 14 1.40 13.32 -4.70
N GLY A 15 0.59 12.65 -5.53
CA GLY A 15 0.45 12.94 -6.95
C GLY A 15 -0.60 14.01 -7.22
N LEU A 16 -0.86 14.25 -8.50
CA LEU A 16 -1.89 15.17 -8.98
C LEU A 16 -3.30 14.59 -8.82
N SER A 17 -3.45 13.28 -8.97
CA SER A 17 -4.74 12.58 -9.06
C SER A 17 -4.88 11.38 -8.13
N GLY A 18 -3.80 10.96 -7.48
CA GLY A 18 -3.78 9.88 -6.51
C GLY A 18 -2.76 10.11 -5.41
N THR A 19 -2.82 9.26 -4.40
CA THR A 19 -1.89 9.28 -3.26
C THR A 19 -1.47 7.86 -2.94
N LEU A 20 -0.18 7.65 -2.72
CA LEU A 20 0.34 6.41 -2.12
C LEU A 20 0.68 6.67 -0.65
N ALA A 21 0.63 5.62 0.16
CA ALA A 21 1.12 5.64 1.53
C ALA A 21 2.01 4.43 1.80
N LEU A 22 3.13 4.67 2.48
CA LEU A 22 4.16 3.68 2.79
C LEU A 22 4.33 3.60 4.30
N ALA A 23 4.34 2.38 4.86
CA ALA A 23 4.66 2.11 6.26
C ALA A 23 5.49 0.83 6.36
N LYS A 24 6.39 0.74 7.33
CA LYS A 24 7.11 -0.51 7.62
C LYS A 24 6.17 -1.56 8.20
N THR A 25 6.39 -2.82 7.81
CA THR A 25 5.68 -3.99 8.36
C THR A 25 6.19 -4.42 9.73
N LEU A 26 7.44 -4.05 10.07
CA LEU A 26 8.12 -4.40 11.33
C LEU A 26 8.35 -5.91 11.51
N GLY A 27 8.29 -6.68 10.42
CA GLY A 27 8.42 -8.15 10.48
C GLY A 27 7.18 -8.85 11.05
N ASN A 28 6.05 -8.14 11.14
CA ASN A 28 4.78 -8.72 11.51
C ASN A 28 4.27 -9.65 10.40
N PHE A 29 3.45 -10.63 10.77
CA PHE A 29 2.70 -11.40 9.78
C PHE A 29 1.31 -10.79 9.57
N PHE A 30 0.76 -10.99 8.37
CA PHE A 30 -0.56 -10.49 7.99
C PHE A 30 -1.41 -11.61 7.41
N TYR A 31 -2.72 -11.54 7.64
CA TYR A 31 -3.67 -12.50 7.05
C TYR A 31 -4.23 -11.93 5.75
N LEU A 32 -4.01 -12.66 4.65
CA LEU A 32 -4.62 -12.40 3.35
C LEU A 32 -5.82 -13.32 3.19
N GLU A 33 -7.02 -12.76 3.33
CA GLU A 33 -8.27 -13.49 3.20
C GLU A 33 -8.78 -13.44 1.76
N THR A 34 -9.12 -14.59 1.21
CA THR A 34 -9.71 -14.72 -0.13
C THR A 34 -11.10 -15.35 -0.03
N GLU A 35 -11.78 -15.59 -1.17
CA GLU A 35 -13.04 -16.33 -1.14
C GLU A 35 -12.86 -17.81 -0.74
N ALA A 36 -11.69 -18.38 -1.03
CA ALA A 36 -11.45 -19.83 -0.90
C ALA A 36 -10.63 -20.19 0.34
N ASP A 37 -9.59 -19.42 0.62
CA ASP A 37 -8.57 -19.72 1.63
C ASP A 37 -8.03 -18.45 2.30
N GLU A 38 -7.48 -18.62 3.50
CA GLU A 38 -6.68 -17.61 4.20
C GLU A 38 -5.19 -17.95 4.07
N VAL A 39 -4.38 -16.96 3.67
CA VAL A 39 -2.93 -17.10 3.52
C VAL A 39 -2.22 -16.20 4.53
N VAL A 40 -1.25 -16.74 5.25
CA VAL A 40 -0.39 -15.94 6.13
C VAL A 40 0.79 -15.38 5.34
N LEU A 41 0.89 -14.06 5.30
CA LEU A 41 2.01 -13.32 4.74
C LEU A 41 3.05 -13.06 5.83
N PHE A 42 4.22 -13.69 5.73
CA PHE A 42 5.35 -13.39 6.59
C PHE A 42 6.19 -12.29 5.95
N THR A 43 6.66 -11.34 6.76
CA THR A 43 7.47 -10.22 6.28
C THR A 43 8.76 -10.09 7.08
N GLU A 44 9.73 -9.42 6.50
CA GLU A 44 10.95 -8.97 7.18
C GLU A 44 10.75 -7.57 7.78
N PRO A 45 11.58 -7.13 8.76
CA PRO A 45 11.46 -5.81 9.38
C PRO A 45 11.45 -4.62 8.40
N ASP A 46 12.18 -4.75 7.31
CA ASP A 46 12.34 -3.71 6.28
C ASP A 46 11.29 -3.81 5.15
N ASP A 47 10.43 -4.84 5.15
CA ASP A 47 9.33 -4.94 4.20
C ASP A 47 8.29 -3.84 4.46
N LEU A 48 7.58 -3.46 3.40
CA LEU A 48 6.65 -2.34 3.41
C LEU A 48 5.21 -2.78 3.21
N MET A 49 4.31 -2.03 3.82
CA MET A 49 2.92 -1.92 3.43
C MET A 49 2.77 -0.72 2.51
N VAL A 50 2.35 -0.96 1.28
CA VAL A 50 2.10 0.09 0.28
C VAL A 50 0.60 0.15 0.04
N ALA A 51 -0.02 1.26 0.41
CA ALA A 51 -1.43 1.52 0.14
C ALA A 51 -1.57 2.58 -0.96
N SER A 52 -2.58 2.43 -1.81
CA SER A 52 -2.89 3.42 -2.86
C SER A 52 -4.35 3.81 -2.83
N SER A 53 -4.62 5.05 -3.25
CA SER A 53 -5.98 5.55 -3.48
C SER A 53 -6.01 6.44 -4.70
N PHE A 54 -7.11 6.38 -5.45
CA PHE A 54 -7.47 7.42 -6.40
C PHE A 54 -7.99 8.63 -5.60
N GLY A 55 -7.43 9.82 -5.84
CA GLY A 55 -7.73 11.05 -5.11
C GLY A 55 -6.55 11.61 -4.31
N THR A 56 -6.68 12.86 -3.91
CA THR A 56 -5.66 13.63 -3.19
C THR A 56 -6.26 14.35 -1.98
N GLY A 57 -5.39 14.92 -1.13
CA GLY A 57 -5.79 15.73 0.02
C GLY A 57 -5.97 14.95 1.32
N GLU A 58 -6.34 15.68 2.38
CA GLU A 58 -6.35 15.17 3.77
C GLU A 58 -7.29 13.98 3.96
N MET A 59 -8.49 14.01 3.37
CA MET A 59 -9.46 12.91 3.47
C MET A 59 -8.85 11.59 2.97
N ILE A 60 -8.11 11.63 1.87
CA ILE A 60 -7.48 10.44 1.28
C ILE A 60 -6.32 9.96 2.15
N ARG A 61 -5.45 10.87 2.61
CA ARG A 61 -4.34 10.51 3.52
C ARG A 61 -4.87 9.84 4.80
N ARG A 62 -5.91 10.39 5.41
CA ARG A 62 -6.56 9.80 6.58
C ARG A 62 -7.15 8.42 6.30
N GLY A 63 -7.74 8.22 5.12
CA GLY A 63 -8.26 6.91 4.70
C GLY A 63 -7.16 5.87 4.51
N LEU A 64 -6.05 6.25 3.87
CA LEU A 64 -4.86 5.40 3.70
C LEU A 64 -4.24 5.05 5.06
N LYS A 65 -4.05 6.05 5.92
CA LYS A 65 -3.57 5.87 7.29
C LYS A 65 -4.44 4.90 8.07
N CYS A 66 -5.75 5.10 8.06
CA CYS A 66 -6.71 4.20 8.70
C CYS A 66 -6.57 2.78 8.15
N THR A 67 -6.47 2.61 6.83
CA THR A 67 -6.31 1.29 6.22
C THR A 67 -5.04 0.58 6.72
N ILE A 68 -3.89 1.25 6.69
CA ILE A 68 -2.63 0.69 7.18
C ILE A 68 -2.71 0.42 8.69
N PHE A 69 -3.27 1.33 9.47
CA PHE A 69 -3.40 1.18 10.92
C PHE A 69 -4.26 -0.03 11.30
N GLN A 70 -5.39 -0.24 10.61
CA GLN A 70 -6.25 -1.41 10.84
C GLN A 70 -5.49 -2.72 10.60
N LEU A 71 -4.67 -2.79 9.54
CA LEU A 71 -3.91 -3.99 9.21
C LEU A 71 -2.73 -4.20 10.17
N ARG A 72 -1.90 -3.16 10.39
CA ARG A 72 -0.63 -3.27 11.13
C ARG A 72 -0.80 -3.26 12.64
N GLU A 73 -1.65 -2.38 13.16
CA GLU A 73 -1.77 -2.15 14.60
C GLU A 73 -2.92 -2.94 15.22
N LEU A 74 -4.00 -3.14 14.46
CA LEU A 74 -5.18 -3.86 14.95
C LEU A 74 -5.27 -5.30 14.45
N GLY A 75 -4.37 -5.73 13.57
CA GLY A 75 -4.32 -7.10 13.05
C GLY A 75 -5.54 -7.49 12.21
N ALA A 76 -6.20 -6.53 11.57
CA ALA A 76 -7.29 -6.83 10.64
C ALA A 76 -6.77 -7.61 9.42
N PRO A 77 -7.55 -8.54 8.86
CA PRO A 77 -7.15 -9.23 7.64
C PRO A 77 -7.20 -8.30 6.43
N LEU A 78 -6.27 -8.51 5.49
CA LEU A 78 -6.30 -7.93 4.15
C LEU A 78 -7.23 -8.79 3.28
N ILE A 79 -8.37 -8.21 2.88
CA ILE A 79 -9.39 -8.93 2.12
C ILE A 79 -9.17 -8.72 0.62
N VAL A 80 -8.99 -9.82 -0.12
CA VAL A 80 -8.94 -9.85 -1.58
C VAL A 80 -10.30 -10.25 -2.12
N LEU A 81 -10.90 -9.40 -2.95
CA LEU A 81 -12.20 -9.67 -3.54
C LEU A 81 -12.05 -10.44 -4.85
N PRO A 82 -12.97 -11.38 -5.15
CA PRO A 82 -12.98 -12.04 -6.45
C PRO A 82 -13.25 -11.03 -7.57
N LYS A 83 -12.74 -11.34 -8.77
CA LYS A 83 -12.92 -10.48 -9.94
C LYS A 83 -14.40 -10.27 -10.23
N GLY A 84 -14.81 -9.00 -10.36
CA GLY A 84 -16.21 -8.64 -10.64
C GLY A 84 -17.10 -8.53 -9.39
N HIS A 85 -16.54 -8.66 -8.18
CA HIS A 85 -17.30 -8.49 -6.95
C HIS A 85 -17.94 -7.07 -6.89
N PRO A 86 -19.20 -6.93 -6.46
CA PRO A 86 -19.91 -5.64 -6.44
C PRO A 86 -19.30 -4.62 -5.46
N ALA A 87 -18.43 -5.05 -4.55
CA ALA A 87 -17.70 -4.14 -3.66
C ALA A 87 -16.39 -3.60 -4.26
N SER A 88 -15.78 -4.25 -5.27
CA SER A 88 -14.50 -3.80 -5.83
C SER A 88 -14.53 -2.35 -6.33
N PRO A 89 -15.59 -1.85 -7.01
CA PRO A 89 -15.67 -0.44 -7.40
C PRO A 89 -15.80 0.55 -6.23
N ARG A 90 -16.19 0.05 -5.05
CA ARG A 90 -16.34 0.84 -3.82
C ARG A 90 -15.05 0.87 -2.98
N LEU A 91 -14.09 -0.03 -3.24
CA LEU A 91 -12.78 0.01 -2.61
C LEU A 91 -12.08 1.30 -3.02
N LYS A 92 -11.89 2.20 -2.04
CA LYS A 92 -11.18 3.46 -2.24
C LYS A 92 -9.69 3.32 -2.00
N THR A 93 -9.31 2.32 -1.20
CA THR A 93 -7.93 1.98 -0.89
C THR A 93 -7.67 0.53 -1.26
N VAL A 94 -6.46 0.26 -1.73
CA VAL A 94 -5.93 -1.09 -1.94
C VAL A 94 -4.53 -1.14 -1.35
N VAL A 95 -4.08 -2.32 -0.92
CA VAL A 95 -2.81 -2.52 -0.22
C VAL A 95 -2.04 -3.67 -0.83
N SER A 96 -0.71 -3.53 -0.88
CA SER A 96 0.27 -4.57 -1.16
C SER A 96 1.23 -4.63 0.05
N ILE A 97 1.67 -5.84 0.41
CA ILE A 97 2.54 -6.08 1.55
C ILE A 97 3.71 -6.97 1.13
N GLY A 98 4.95 -6.49 1.31
CA GLY A 98 6.15 -7.27 1.03
C GLY A 98 7.39 -6.41 0.81
N SER A 99 8.45 -7.03 0.29
CA SER A 99 9.73 -6.37 0.06
C SER A 99 9.70 -5.36 -1.08
N SER A 100 8.82 -5.55 -2.07
CA SER A 100 8.69 -4.64 -3.20
C SER A 100 7.26 -4.57 -3.73
N THR A 101 6.92 -3.39 -4.28
CA THR A 101 5.62 -3.14 -4.89
C THR A 101 5.80 -2.37 -6.19
N ARG A 102 5.26 -2.92 -7.29
CA ARG A 102 5.16 -2.25 -8.58
C ARG A 102 3.78 -1.68 -8.81
N LEU A 103 3.70 -0.42 -9.20
CA LEU A 103 2.45 0.29 -9.38
C LEU A 103 1.93 0.18 -10.82
N SER A 104 0.65 -0.18 -10.99
CA SER A 104 0.03 -0.37 -12.31
C SER A 104 -1.35 0.27 -12.42
N CYS A 105 -1.60 1.02 -13.50
CA CYS A 105 -2.92 1.53 -13.85
C CYS A 105 -3.69 0.58 -14.78
N GLN A 106 -3.15 -0.60 -15.08
CA GLN A 106 -3.71 -1.56 -16.05
C GLN A 106 -4.42 -2.74 -15.38
N ILE A 107 -4.50 -2.75 -14.05
CA ILE A 107 -5.08 -3.83 -13.25
C ILE A 107 -6.34 -3.37 -12.53
N GLN A 108 -7.24 -4.31 -12.24
CA GLN A 108 -8.43 -4.05 -11.45
C GLN A 108 -8.09 -3.93 -9.94
N PRO A 109 -8.56 -2.88 -9.24
CA PRO A 109 -8.32 -2.70 -7.81
C PRO A 109 -8.87 -3.84 -6.96
N GLY A 110 -8.06 -4.34 -6.02
CA GLY A 110 -8.49 -5.26 -4.95
C GLY A 110 -8.82 -6.68 -5.41
N THR A 111 -8.37 -7.07 -6.62
CA THR A 111 -8.64 -8.40 -7.20
C THR A 111 -7.38 -9.21 -7.49
N HIS A 112 -6.20 -8.68 -7.17
CA HIS A 112 -4.92 -9.35 -7.42
C HIS A 112 -4.42 -9.89 -6.08
N PRO A 113 -4.33 -11.22 -5.91
CA PRO A 113 -3.73 -11.79 -4.72
C PRO A 113 -2.21 -11.57 -4.69
N GLU A 114 -1.58 -11.32 -5.83
CA GLU A 114 -0.16 -11.02 -5.92
C GLU A 114 0.17 -9.74 -5.13
N GLN A 115 1.03 -9.86 -4.12
CA GLN A 115 1.39 -8.75 -3.23
C GLN A 115 2.59 -7.93 -3.72
N ASP A 116 3.09 -8.21 -4.92
CA ASP A 116 4.18 -7.47 -5.57
C ASP A 116 3.67 -6.41 -6.58
N ILE A 117 2.35 -6.31 -6.77
CA ILE A 117 1.71 -5.39 -7.70
C ILE A 117 0.52 -4.68 -7.07
N LEU A 118 0.39 -3.38 -7.32
CA LEU A 118 -0.68 -2.57 -6.73
C LEU A 118 -1.32 -1.63 -7.76
N CYS A 119 -2.65 -1.53 -7.70
CA CYS A 119 -3.40 -0.66 -8.60
C CYS A 119 -3.16 0.80 -8.21
N ALA A 120 -2.88 1.69 -9.17
CA ALA A 120 -2.74 3.12 -8.89
C ALA A 120 -3.14 4.00 -10.08
N GLY A 121 -3.21 5.30 -9.83
CA GLY A 121 -3.40 6.32 -10.86
C GLY A 121 -2.33 6.27 -11.95
N LYS A 122 -2.66 6.74 -13.15
CA LYS A 122 -1.76 6.70 -14.33
C LYS A 122 -0.39 7.32 -14.08
N GLU A 123 -0.32 8.34 -13.22
CA GLU A 123 0.92 9.02 -12.85
C GLU A 123 1.91 8.15 -12.05
N PHE A 124 1.42 7.10 -11.39
CA PHE A 124 2.25 6.15 -10.65
C PHE A 124 2.57 4.90 -11.47
N HIS A 125 2.09 4.80 -12.71
CA HIS A 125 2.30 3.59 -13.50
C HIS A 125 3.78 3.35 -13.78
N GLY A 126 4.27 2.17 -13.43
CA GLY A 126 5.68 1.77 -13.60
C GLY A 126 6.59 2.26 -12.48
N LEU A 127 6.06 2.97 -11.47
CA LEU A 127 6.79 3.29 -10.25
C LEU A 127 7.08 1.98 -9.49
N GLU A 128 8.26 1.89 -8.90
CA GLU A 128 8.66 0.78 -8.05
C GLU A 128 9.03 1.29 -6.66
N VAL A 129 8.48 0.64 -5.64
CA VAL A 129 8.78 0.89 -4.24
C VAL A 129 9.48 -0.35 -3.68
N LEU A 130 10.65 -0.16 -3.09
CA LEU A 130 11.46 -1.21 -2.49
C LEU A 130 11.67 -0.90 -1.01
N GLY A 131 11.34 -1.87 -0.14
CA GLY A 131 11.71 -1.85 1.27
C GLY A 131 13.21 -1.99 1.44
N VAL A 132 13.82 -1.07 2.19
CA VAL A 132 15.25 -1.08 2.48
C VAL A 132 15.47 -0.71 3.94
N SER A 133 16.63 -1.10 4.49
CA SER A 133 17.03 -0.68 5.83
C SER A 133 16.89 0.84 5.99
N GLY A 134 16.07 1.24 6.97
CA GLY A 134 15.83 2.65 7.29
C GLY A 134 14.70 3.33 6.51
N GLY A 135 14.04 2.66 5.56
CA GLY A 135 12.88 3.24 4.87
C GLY A 135 12.55 2.60 3.53
N ALA A 136 12.42 3.41 2.48
CA ALA A 136 12.03 2.97 1.15
C ALA A 136 12.89 3.59 0.05
N GLU A 137 13.23 2.80 -0.97
CA GLU A 137 13.68 3.33 -2.26
C GLU A 137 12.50 3.41 -3.22
N VAL A 138 12.31 4.59 -3.81
CA VAL A 138 11.24 4.84 -4.76
C VAL A 138 11.81 5.27 -6.10
N GLU A 139 11.50 4.55 -7.17
CA GLU A 139 11.94 4.89 -8.52
C GLU A 139 10.79 5.47 -9.34
N GLY A 140 11.05 6.58 -10.05
CA GLY A 140 10.08 7.20 -10.95
C GLY A 140 9.08 8.17 -10.31
N PHE A 141 9.27 8.56 -9.05
CA PHE A 141 8.45 9.59 -8.39
C PHE A 141 9.18 10.94 -8.28
N SER A 142 8.44 12.03 -8.49
CA SER A 142 8.97 13.41 -8.41
C SER A 142 8.00 14.41 -7.77
N GLY A 143 6.95 13.91 -7.10
CA GLY A 143 5.94 14.73 -6.43
C GLY A 143 6.28 15.10 -4.99
N GLU A 144 5.29 15.63 -4.27
CA GLU A 144 5.43 15.98 -2.86
C GLU A 144 5.44 14.73 -1.98
N ILE A 145 6.28 14.75 -0.95
CA ILE A 145 6.34 13.71 0.08
C ILE A 145 6.00 14.35 1.43
N LEU A 146 5.05 13.74 2.13
CA LEU A 146 4.67 14.11 3.49
C LEU A 146 4.93 12.93 4.41
N ILE A 147 5.53 13.17 5.57
CA ILE A 147 5.75 12.15 6.59
C ILE A 147 4.99 12.56 7.84
N GLU A 148 4.21 11.63 8.38
CA GLU A 148 3.42 11.81 9.60
C GLU A 148 3.62 10.58 10.50
N LYS A 149 3.20 10.68 11.76
CA LYS A 149 3.08 9.51 12.62
C LYS A 149 1.94 8.62 12.13
N LEU A 150 2.13 7.30 12.16
CA LEU A 150 1.08 6.30 11.93
C LEU A 150 0.17 6.16 13.16
#